data_AF-A0A5A7QL37-F1
#
_entry.id   AF-A0A5A7QL37-F1
#
_cell.length_a   1.000
_cell.length_b   1.000
_cell.length_c   1.000
_cell.angle_alpha   90.00
_cell.angle_beta   90.00
_cell.angle_gamma   90.00
#
_symmetry.space_group_name_H-M   'P 1'
#
loop_
_entity.id
_entity.type
_entity.pdbx_description
1 polymer ?
#
loop_
_entity_poly.entity_id
_entity_poly.type
_entity_poly.pdbx_seq_one_letter_code
_entity_poly.pdbx_strand_id
1 'polypeptide(L)'
;MAANFPPFGANANFTNVEGINEGDDMPLHPQFTLMLQNIQAEQQNIQVSLNGLSRKLDATIQICSARSINQTIIYYRNLYQNFEVLPKQYPNHPWANPPRQLKGFKVQIDDDVELQVFQIDGDSYEVGDNPPVGLIPANLLELDMIRRLELADFQSWLRGIYWFYNGPKLSIPTNADINRCFEGLYNLKSFLQH
;
A
#
# COMPACT_ATOMS: atom_id res chain seq x y z
N MET A 1 20.40 6.87 24.56
CA MET A 1 21.72 7.34 24.12
C MET A 1 21.64 7.60 22.62
N ALA A 2 21.52 8.86 22.22
CA ALA A 2 21.38 9.24 20.81
C ALA A 2 22.76 9.53 20.22
N ALA A 3 23.11 8.84 19.14
CA ALA A 3 24.32 9.11 18.38
C ALA A 3 24.13 10.42 17.58
N ASN A 4 24.89 11.42 17.97
CA ASN A 4 24.97 12.73 17.32
C ASN A 4 25.97 12.59 16.16
N PHE A 5 25.48 12.48 14.93
CA PHE A 5 26.33 12.53 13.74
C PHE A 5 26.62 14.00 13.39
N PRO A 6 27.90 14.40 13.18
CA PRO A 6 28.20 15.75 12.71
C PRO A 6 27.78 15.93 11.24
N PRO A 7 27.34 17.13 10.83
CA PRO A 7 27.15 17.43 9.42
C PRO A 7 28.52 17.50 8.73
N PHE A 8 28.74 16.64 7.75
CA PHE A 8 29.89 16.72 6.86
C PHE A 8 29.72 17.91 5.91
N GLY A 9 30.76 18.74 5.81
CA GLY A 9 31.01 19.61 4.65
C GLY A 9 30.71 21.09 4.89
N ALA A 10 31.69 21.80 5.44
CA ALA A 10 31.74 23.25 5.42
C ALA A 10 31.78 23.76 3.95
N ASN A 11 30.91 24.71 3.62
CA ASN A 11 31.04 25.52 2.42
C ASN A 11 32.35 26.33 2.51
N ALA A 12 33.37 25.89 1.80
CA ALA A 12 34.52 26.72 1.50
C ALA A 12 34.05 27.85 0.56
N ASN A 13 33.86 29.05 1.11
CA ASN A 13 33.79 30.28 0.33
C ASN A 13 35.12 30.42 -0.43
N PHE A 14 35.13 30.02 -1.70
CA PHE A 14 36.19 30.38 -2.62
C PHE A 14 36.00 31.86 -2.97
N THR A 15 36.86 32.68 -2.38
CA THR A 15 37.13 34.05 -2.78
C THR A 15 37.44 34.09 -4.28
N ASN A 16 36.76 34.99 -5.00
CA ASN A 16 37.00 35.30 -6.40
C ASN A 16 38.49 35.56 -6.64
N VAL A 17 39.12 34.67 -7.41
CA VAL A 17 40.37 34.97 -8.09
C VAL A 17 39.97 35.62 -9.42
N GLU A 18 40.09 36.95 -9.46
CA GLU A 18 39.98 37.72 -10.69
C GLU A 18 41.06 37.27 -11.69
N GLY A 19 40.64 37.00 -12.92
CA GLY A 19 41.53 37.04 -14.08
C GLY A 19 41.98 35.68 -14.63
N ILE A 20 41.12 35.02 -15.41
CA ILE A 20 41.55 34.33 -16.65
C ILE A 20 40.48 34.59 -17.71
N ASN A 21 40.93 35.32 -18.75
CA ASN A 21 40.38 35.57 -20.09
C ASN A 21 39.06 34.92 -20.51
N GLU A 22 38.24 35.76 -21.16
CA GLU A 22 37.24 35.43 -22.18
C GLU A 22 37.73 34.26 -23.06
N GLY A 23 37.33 33.04 -22.69
CA GLY A 23 37.31 31.91 -23.59
C GLY A 23 35.90 31.86 -24.16
N ASP A 24 35.78 31.97 -25.48
CA ASP A 24 34.55 31.60 -26.19
C ASP A 24 34.02 30.29 -25.58
N ASP A 25 32.83 30.34 -24.98
CA ASP A 25 32.04 29.16 -24.63
C ASP A 25 31.68 28.46 -25.94
N MET A 26 32.64 27.76 -26.54
CA MET A 26 32.40 26.91 -27.69
C MET A 26 31.34 25.90 -27.26
N PRO A 27 30.17 25.86 -27.93
CA PRO A 27 29.12 24.95 -27.53
C PRO A 27 29.67 23.53 -27.54
N LEU A 28 29.44 22.80 -26.44
CA LEU A 28 29.73 21.37 -26.36
C LEU A 28 29.25 20.68 -27.64
N HIS A 29 30.14 19.90 -28.25
CA HIS A 29 29.83 19.20 -29.49
C HIS A 29 28.50 18.44 -29.32
N PRO A 30 27.54 18.54 -30.25
CA PRO A 30 26.18 18.04 -30.06
C PRO A 30 26.09 16.58 -29.59
N GLN A 31 27.04 15.73 -30.01
CA GLN A 31 27.12 14.33 -29.57
C GLN A 31 27.45 14.18 -28.07
N PHE A 32 28.30 15.04 -27.50
CA PHE A 32 28.58 15.03 -26.06
C PHE A 32 27.36 15.51 -25.26
N THR A 33 26.64 16.52 -25.76
CA THR A 33 25.40 16.99 -25.13
C THR A 33 24.33 15.88 -25.11
N LEU A 34 24.16 15.16 -26.21
CA LEU A 34 23.25 14.02 -26.30
C LEU A 34 23.67 12.87 -25.36
N MET A 35 24.97 12.57 -25.27
CA MET A 35 25.47 11.55 -24.35
C MET A 35 25.20 11.92 -22.89
N LEU A 36 25.43 13.17 -22.49
CA LEU A 36 25.14 13.64 -21.13
C LEU A 36 23.65 13.59 -20.82
N GLN A 37 22.78 13.97 -21.77
CA GLN A 37 21.32 13.86 -21.61
C GLN A 37 20.87 12.41 -21.45
N ASN A 38 21.43 11.49 -22.23
CA ASN A 38 21.13 10.07 -22.10
C ASN A 38 21.56 9.50 -20.74
N ILE A 39 22.76 9.85 -20.27
CA ILE A 39 23.25 9.44 -18.95
C ILE A 39 22.36 9.99 -17.84
N GLN A 40 21.93 11.25 -17.93
CA GLN A 40 21.02 11.86 -16.96
C GLN A 40 19.66 11.17 -16.94
N ALA A 41 19.10 10.85 -18.11
CA ALA A 41 17.84 10.12 -18.23
C ALA A 41 17.95 8.70 -17.66
N GLU A 42 19.05 7.99 -17.93
CA GLU A 42 19.32 6.67 -17.36
C GLU A 42 19.46 6.72 -15.84
N GLN A 43 20.20 7.70 -15.30
CA GLN A 43 20.33 7.90 -13.85
C GLN A 43 18.97 8.16 -13.19
N GLN A 44 18.12 8.98 -13.80
CA GLN A 44 16.77 9.22 -13.30
C GLN A 44 15.93 7.94 -13.32
N ASN A 45 16.00 7.15 -14.40
CA ASN A 45 15.30 5.86 -14.51
C ASN A 45 15.75 4.85 -13.45
N ILE A 46 17.06 4.77 -13.18
CA ILE A 46 17.63 3.92 -12.14
C ILE A 46 17.12 4.37 -10.76
N GLN A 47 17.14 5.68 -10.48
CA GLN A 47 16.68 6.21 -9.20
C GLN A 47 15.20 5.89 -8.95
N VAL A 48 14.35 6.06 -9.97
CA VAL A 48 12.92 5.71 -9.89
C VAL A 48 12.75 4.21 -9.63
N SER A 49 13.52 3.37 -10.32
CA SER A 49 13.47 1.92 -10.15
C SER A 49 13.92 1.48 -8.75
N LEU A 50 14.99 2.07 -8.21
CA LEU A 50 15.46 1.81 -6.85
C LEU A 50 14.41 2.20 -5.80
N ASN A 51 13.80 3.37 -5.94
CA ASN A 51 12.73 3.81 -5.04
C ASN A 51 11.54 2.84 -5.09
N GLY A 52 11.16 2.37 -6.27
CA GLY A 52 10.09 1.38 -6.45
C GLY A 52 10.41 0.01 -5.82
N LEU A 53 11.67 -0.44 -5.92
CA LEU A 53 12.13 -1.68 -5.28
C LEU A 53 12.17 -1.55 -3.75
N SER A 54 12.64 -0.42 -3.22
CA SER A 54 12.66 -0.17 -1.77
C SER A 54 11.25 -0.27 -1.20
N ARG A 55 10.27 0.42 -1.81
CA ARG A 55 8.87 0.37 -1.35
C ARG A 55 8.30 -1.05 -1.37
N LYS A 56 8.59 -1.83 -2.41
CA LYS A 56 8.15 -3.24 -2.50
C LYS A 56 8.78 -4.10 -1.40
N LEU A 57 10.06 -3.87 -1.10
CA LEU A 57 10.75 -4.59 -0.04
C LEU A 57 10.17 -4.24 1.32
N ASP A 58 9.99 -2.96 1.61
CA ASP A 58 9.41 -2.47 2.86
C ASP A 58 7.99 -3.01 3.06
N ALA A 59 7.15 -2.95 2.02
CA ALA A 59 5.81 -3.52 2.05
C ALA A 59 5.84 -5.04 2.33
N THR A 60 6.78 -5.77 1.71
CA THR A 60 6.92 -7.22 1.93
C THR A 60 7.34 -7.53 3.36
N ILE A 61 8.30 -6.77 3.92
CA ILE A 61 8.74 -6.93 5.31
C ILE A 61 7.57 -6.68 6.27
N GLN A 62 6.82 -5.60 6.05
CA GLN A 62 5.65 -5.27 6.86
C GLN A 62 4.57 -6.36 6.76
N ILE A 63 4.29 -6.88 5.57
CA ILE A 63 3.33 -7.99 5.37
C ILE A 63 3.78 -9.24 6.13
N CYS A 64 5.04 -9.64 6.03
CA CYS A 64 5.56 -10.81 6.73
C CYS A 64 5.45 -10.65 8.25
N SER A 65 5.78 -9.46 8.78
CA SER A 65 5.65 -9.15 10.20
C SER A 65 4.18 -9.17 10.65
N ALA A 66 3.30 -8.49 9.92
CA ALA A 66 1.87 -8.42 10.20
C ALA A 66 1.22 -9.81 10.21
N ARG A 67 1.55 -10.66 9.23
CA ARG A 67 1.03 -12.04 9.14
C ARG A 67 1.43 -12.90 10.33
N SER A 68 2.67 -12.77 10.82
CA SER A 68 3.12 -13.49 12.02
C SER A 68 2.30 -13.12 13.27
N ILE A 69 2.03 -11.82 13.44
CA ILE A 69 1.22 -11.31 14.56
C ILE A 69 -0.25 -11.73 14.39
N ASN A 70 -0.81 -11.54 13.21
CA ASN A 70 -2.19 -11.92 12.89
C ASN A 70 -2.42 -13.43 13.03
N GLN A 71 -1.46 -14.26 12.66
CA GLN A 71 -1.51 -15.70 12.89
C GLN A 71 -1.62 -16.01 14.38
N THR A 72 -0.86 -15.32 15.23
CA THR A 72 -0.93 -15.47 16.70
C THR A 72 -2.30 -15.07 17.23
N ILE A 73 -2.81 -13.91 16.83
CA ILE A 73 -4.14 -13.42 17.23
C ILE A 73 -5.22 -14.45 16.86
N ILE A 74 -5.20 -14.92 15.61
CA ILE A 74 -6.21 -15.86 15.10
C ILE A 74 -6.09 -17.24 15.75
N TYR A 75 -4.87 -17.74 15.95
CA TYR A 75 -4.62 -19.05 16.56
C TYR A 75 -5.12 -19.09 18.01
N TYR A 76 -4.78 -18.07 18.81
CA TYR A 76 -5.21 -17.96 20.21
C TYR A 76 -6.62 -17.39 20.38
N ARG A 77 -7.31 -17.07 19.28
CA ARG A 77 -8.65 -16.46 19.27
C ARG A 77 -8.76 -15.21 20.14
N ASN A 78 -7.76 -14.34 20.08
CA ASN A 78 -7.82 -13.08 20.82
C ASN A 78 -8.80 -12.11 20.13
N LEU A 79 -10.03 -12.03 20.66
CA LEU A 79 -11.14 -11.33 20.02
C LEU A 79 -10.93 -9.80 19.91
N TYR A 80 -10.23 -9.22 20.89
CA TYR A 80 -10.12 -7.76 21.05
C TYR A 80 -8.77 -7.21 20.61
N GLN A 81 -7.78 -8.07 20.36
CA GLN A 81 -6.50 -7.61 19.86
C GLN A 81 -6.63 -7.26 18.38
N ASN A 82 -6.20 -6.04 18.04
CA ASN A 82 -6.23 -5.57 16.67
C ASN A 82 -5.25 -6.36 15.80
N PHE A 83 -5.66 -6.67 14.58
CA PHE A 83 -4.78 -7.15 13.54
C PHE A 83 -3.76 -6.06 13.19
N GLU A 84 -2.55 -6.52 12.87
CA GLU A 84 -1.57 -5.71 12.17
C GLU A 84 -2.02 -5.51 10.73
N VAL A 85 -1.72 -4.32 10.22
CA VAL A 85 -2.15 -3.86 8.90
C VAL A 85 -1.26 -4.49 7.82
N LEU A 86 -1.89 -5.03 6.77
CA LEU A 86 -1.18 -5.50 5.58
C LEU A 86 -1.18 -4.38 4.53
N PRO A 87 -0.03 -3.79 4.18
CA PRO A 87 0.01 -2.82 3.10
C PRO A 87 -0.24 -3.47 1.73
N LYS A 88 -0.57 -2.64 0.74
CA LYS A 88 -0.77 -3.07 -0.65
C LYS A 88 0.54 -3.62 -1.23
N GLN A 89 0.49 -4.86 -1.73
CA GLN A 89 1.67 -5.54 -2.26
C GLN A 89 1.84 -5.38 -3.78
N TYR A 90 0.74 -5.33 -4.52
CA TYR A 90 0.75 -5.36 -5.98
C TYR A 90 0.27 -4.04 -6.56
N PRO A 91 0.94 -3.50 -7.60
CA PRO A 91 0.47 -2.31 -8.29
C PRO A 91 -0.76 -2.65 -9.14
N ASN A 92 -1.57 -1.62 -9.42
CA ASN A 92 -2.74 -1.68 -10.31
C ASN A 92 -3.84 -2.67 -9.84
N HIS A 93 -5.05 -2.45 -10.35
CA HIS A 93 -6.19 -3.34 -10.15
C HIS A 93 -6.76 -3.76 -11.52
N PRO A 94 -7.27 -5.00 -11.70
CA PRO A 94 -7.89 -5.46 -12.95
C PRO A 94 -9.14 -4.68 -13.40
N TRP A 95 -9.65 -3.76 -12.58
CA TRP A 95 -10.80 -2.91 -12.89
C TRP A 95 -10.39 -1.44 -12.87
N ALA A 96 -10.70 -0.73 -13.95
CA ALA A 96 -10.28 0.65 -14.20
C ALA A 96 -10.89 1.67 -13.23
N ASN A 97 -12.00 1.34 -12.57
CA ASN A 97 -12.62 2.20 -11.58
C ASN A 97 -12.79 1.41 -10.26
N PRO A 98 -12.49 2.03 -9.09
CA PRO A 98 -12.94 1.48 -7.83
C PRO A 98 -14.47 1.32 -7.87
N PRO A 99 -15.04 0.33 -7.17
CA PRO A 99 -16.48 0.32 -6.91
C PRO A 99 -16.83 1.67 -6.29
N ARG A 100 -17.64 2.48 -6.99
CA ARG A 100 -18.04 3.80 -6.50
C ARG A 100 -18.79 3.57 -5.19
N GLN A 101 -18.20 4.02 -4.09
CA GLN A 101 -18.69 3.86 -2.72
C GLN A 101 -18.68 2.40 -2.25
N LEU A 102 -17.61 2.01 -1.55
CA LEU A 102 -17.60 0.77 -0.80
C LEU A 102 -18.16 1.03 0.59
N LYS A 103 -19.00 0.12 1.07
CA LYS A 103 -19.36 0.07 2.47
C LYS A 103 -18.31 -0.76 3.20
N GLY A 104 -17.58 -0.11 4.08
CA GLY A 104 -16.78 -0.73 5.11
C GLY A 104 -17.59 -1.13 6.32
N PHE A 105 -16.88 -1.79 7.21
CA PHE A 105 -17.45 -2.43 8.37
C PHE A 105 -16.78 -1.91 9.63
N LYS A 106 -17.56 -1.45 10.60
CA LYS A 106 -17.08 -1.14 11.94
C LYS A 106 -18.10 -1.58 12.98
N VAL A 107 -17.62 -2.20 14.06
CA VAL A 107 -18.48 -2.51 15.22
C VAL A 107 -18.44 -1.31 16.17
N GLN A 108 -19.62 -0.83 16.58
CA GLN A 108 -19.74 0.19 17.62
C GLN A 108 -19.82 -0.44 19.02
N ILE A 109 -19.60 0.39 20.03
CA ILE A 109 -19.61 0.03 21.46
C ILE A 109 -21.06 -0.23 21.88
N ASP A 110 -21.67 -1.33 21.40
CA ASP A 110 -22.93 -1.96 21.87
C ASP A 110 -23.26 -3.22 21.02
N ASP A 111 -22.27 -3.85 20.38
CA ASP A 111 -22.44 -4.93 19.38
C ASP A 111 -23.28 -4.56 18.14
N ASP A 112 -23.61 -3.28 17.98
CA ASP A 112 -24.24 -2.75 16.78
C ASP A 112 -23.22 -2.64 15.64
N VAL A 113 -23.62 -3.17 14.48
CA VAL A 113 -22.82 -3.13 13.26
C VAL A 113 -23.15 -1.84 12.51
N GLU A 114 -22.19 -0.93 12.43
CA GLU A 114 -22.29 0.24 11.57
C GLU A 114 -21.54 -0.01 10.26
N LEU A 115 -22.26 0.10 9.14
CA LEU A 115 -21.64 0.15 7.82
C LEU A 115 -21.12 1.56 7.58
N GLN A 116 -19.79 1.71 7.61
CA GLN A 116 -19.15 2.97 7.28
C GLN A 116 -18.90 3.02 5.79
N VAL A 117 -19.57 3.92 5.07
CA VAL A 117 -19.21 4.19 3.67
C VAL A 117 -17.84 4.85 3.69
N PHE A 118 -16.82 4.16 3.17
CA PHE A 118 -15.56 4.80 2.85
C PHE A 118 -15.48 4.99 1.34
N GLN A 119 -15.02 6.17 0.96
CA GLN A 119 -14.64 6.39 -0.42
C GLN A 119 -13.25 5.81 -0.58
N ILE A 120 -13.08 5.00 -1.62
CA ILE A 120 -11.75 4.85 -2.20
C ILE A 120 -11.47 6.20 -2.84
N ASP A 121 -10.80 7.06 -2.09
CA ASP A 121 -10.41 8.41 -2.47
C ASP A 121 -9.19 8.34 -3.38
N GLY A 122 -9.38 7.84 -4.60
CA GLY A 122 -8.34 7.89 -5.61
C GLY A 122 -8.53 6.93 -6.77
N ASP A 123 -7.93 7.30 -7.89
CA ASP A 123 -7.74 6.43 -9.05
C ASP A 123 -6.64 5.36 -8.81
N SER A 124 -5.86 5.47 -7.72
CA SER A 124 -4.81 4.49 -7.39
C SER A 124 -4.35 4.52 -5.92
N TYR A 125 -4.28 3.34 -5.30
CA TYR A 125 -3.36 3.08 -4.17
C TYR A 125 -2.05 2.55 -4.73
N GLU A 126 -0.93 3.03 -4.20
CA GLU A 126 0.41 2.58 -4.53
C GLU A 126 0.84 1.38 -3.67
N VAL A 127 1.90 0.70 -4.11
CA VAL A 127 2.51 -0.36 -3.31
C VAL A 127 3.10 0.25 -2.03
N GLY A 128 2.76 -0.34 -0.89
CA GLY A 128 3.12 0.16 0.44
C GLY A 128 2.00 0.93 1.14
N ASP A 129 0.93 1.31 0.44
CA ASP A 129 -0.19 2.00 1.07
C ASP A 129 -0.97 1.09 2.00
N ASN A 130 -1.48 1.66 3.09
CA ASN A 130 -2.38 0.97 4.01
C ASN A 130 -3.82 0.96 3.46
N PRO A 131 -4.60 -0.10 3.73
CA PRO A 131 -6.01 -0.13 3.42
C PRO A 131 -6.77 1.01 4.13
N PRO A 132 -7.83 1.56 3.52
CA PRO A 132 -8.76 2.45 4.19
C PRO A 132 -9.28 1.85 5.49
N VAL A 133 -9.52 2.73 6.47
CA VAL A 133 -10.12 2.35 7.74
C VAL A 133 -11.50 1.71 7.47
N GLY A 134 -11.75 0.55 8.08
CA GLY A 134 -12.99 -0.21 7.91
C GLY A 134 -13.05 -1.08 6.66
N LEU A 135 -12.03 -1.06 5.78
CA LEU A 135 -11.93 -2.05 4.69
C LEU A 135 -11.55 -3.43 5.24
N ILE A 136 -10.62 -3.48 6.18
CA ILE A 136 -10.23 -4.70 6.89
C ILE A 136 -10.78 -4.62 8.32
N PRO A 137 -11.34 -5.71 8.86
CA PRO A 137 -11.84 -5.71 10.23
C PRO A 137 -10.70 -5.44 11.19
N ALA A 138 -10.93 -4.64 12.22
CA ALA A 138 -9.86 -4.31 13.15
C ALA A 138 -9.36 -5.54 13.92
N ASN A 139 -10.24 -6.51 14.20
CA ASN A 139 -9.95 -7.67 15.05
C ASN A 139 -10.85 -8.87 14.70
N LEU A 140 -10.70 -9.95 15.45
CA LEU A 140 -11.48 -11.18 15.27
C LEU A 140 -12.97 -11.01 15.56
N LEU A 141 -13.34 -10.18 16.55
CA LEU A 141 -14.74 -9.89 16.84
C LEU A 141 -15.42 -9.26 15.62
N GLU A 142 -14.80 -8.23 15.05
CA GLU A 142 -15.30 -7.58 13.84
C GLU A 142 -15.38 -8.56 12.66
N LEU A 143 -14.36 -9.39 12.47
CA LEU A 143 -14.34 -10.41 11.41
C LEU A 143 -15.50 -11.41 11.54
N ASP A 144 -15.86 -11.82 12.76
CA ASP A 144 -16.97 -12.74 13.00
C ASP A 144 -18.33 -12.05 12.81
N MET A 145 -18.45 -10.77 13.15
CA MET A 145 -19.69 -9.99 13.02
C MET A 145 -20.06 -9.70 11.55
N ILE A 146 -19.11 -9.74 10.62
CA ILE A 146 -19.37 -9.57 9.17
C ILE A 146 -20.33 -10.61 8.61
N ARG A 147 -20.44 -11.77 9.25
CA ARG A 147 -21.39 -12.82 8.86
C ARG A 147 -22.86 -12.37 8.98
N ARG A 148 -23.12 -11.26 9.67
CA ARG A 148 -24.45 -10.66 9.85
C ARG A 148 -24.82 -9.67 8.74
N LEU A 149 -23.90 -9.35 7.83
CA LEU A 149 -24.18 -8.44 6.72
C LEU A 149 -25.20 -9.03 5.75
N GLU A 150 -26.04 -8.17 5.19
CA GLU A 150 -26.86 -8.53 4.05
C GLU A 150 -26.00 -8.92 2.85
N LEU A 151 -26.52 -9.82 1.99
CA LEU A 151 -25.76 -10.38 0.88
C LEU A 151 -25.15 -9.31 -0.04
N ALA A 152 -25.91 -8.27 -0.38
CA ALA A 152 -25.45 -7.19 -1.26
C ALA A 152 -24.25 -6.43 -0.66
N ASP A 153 -24.31 -6.14 0.65
CA ASP A 153 -23.25 -5.43 1.36
C ASP A 153 -22.02 -6.34 1.56
N PHE A 154 -22.24 -7.63 1.84
CA PHE A 154 -21.16 -8.61 1.98
C PHE A 154 -20.40 -8.82 0.66
N GLN A 155 -21.11 -8.92 -0.47
CA GLN A 155 -20.51 -8.96 -1.80
C GLN A 155 -19.70 -7.70 -2.10
N SER A 156 -20.27 -6.52 -1.81
CA SER A 156 -19.63 -5.23 -2.06
C SER A 156 -18.31 -5.13 -1.26
N TRP A 157 -18.35 -5.44 0.03
CA TRP A 157 -17.21 -5.39 0.91
C TRP A 157 -16.07 -6.32 0.48
N LEU A 158 -16.36 -7.60 0.17
CA LEU A 158 -15.35 -8.55 -0.31
C LEU A 158 -14.73 -8.11 -1.64
N ARG A 159 -15.52 -7.54 -2.56
CA ARG A 159 -14.98 -6.96 -3.80
C ARG A 159 -14.10 -5.76 -3.53
N GLY A 160 -14.41 -4.97 -2.52
CA GLY A 160 -13.56 -3.89 -2.05
C GLY A 160 -12.19 -4.36 -1.60
N ILE A 161 -12.16 -5.45 -0.82
CA ILE A 161 -10.91 -6.06 -0.35
C ILE A 161 -10.10 -6.59 -1.53
N TYR A 162 -10.74 -7.34 -2.43
CA TYR A 162 -10.10 -7.81 -3.65
C TYR A 162 -9.61 -6.62 -4.50
N TRP A 163 -10.39 -5.54 -4.56
CA TRP A 163 -9.99 -4.34 -5.29
C TRP A 163 -8.71 -3.72 -4.74
N PHE A 164 -8.59 -3.65 -3.42
CA PHE A 164 -7.40 -3.10 -2.78
C PHE A 164 -6.17 -4.02 -2.94
N TYR A 165 -6.29 -5.32 -2.64
CA TYR A 165 -5.13 -6.22 -2.60
C TYR A 165 -4.79 -6.89 -3.93
N ASN A 166 -5.74 -6.97 -4.87
CA ASN A 166 -5.62 -7.68 -6.15
C ASN A 166 -5.11 -9.13 -6.01
N GLY A 167 -5.47 -9.81 -4.91
CA GLY A 167 -5.03 -11.18 -4.62
C GLY A 167 -5.99 -12.21 -5.21
N PRO A 168 -5.56 -13.17 -6.04
CA PRO A 168 -6.46 -14.16 -6.65
C PRO A 168 -7.32 -14.94 -5.65
N LYS A 169 -6.78 -15.22 -4.45
CA LYS A 169 -7.50 -15.90 -3.36
C LYS A 169 -8.64 -15.06 -2.78
N LEU A 170 -8.58 -13.74 -2.90
CA LEU A 170 -9.57 -12.80 -2.38
C LEU A 170 -10.69 -12.51 -3.41
N SER A 171 -10.53 -12.98 -4.65
CA SER A 171 -11.51 -12.76 -5.71
C SER A 171 -12.82 -13.49 -5.41
N ILE A 172 -13.94 -12.82 -5.66
CA ILE A 172 -15.27 -13.42 -5.61
C ILE A 172 -16.07 -13.11 -6.89
N PRO A 173 -16.97 -14.01 -7.33
CA PRO A 173 -17.84 -13.76 -8.47
C PRO A 173 -18.76 -12.55 -8.31
N THR A 174 -19.11 -11.89 -9.42
CA THR A 174 -20.05 -10.75 -9.44
C THR A 174 -21.47 -11.12 -9.01
N ASN A 175 -21.82 -12.41 -9.05
CA ASN A 175 -23.09 -12.97 -8.62
C ASN A 175 -22.93 -13.97 -7.45
N ALA A 176 -21.88 -13.82 -6.64
CA ALA A 176 -21.60 -14.69 -5.50
C ALA A 176 -22.80 -14.81 -4.55
N ASP A 177 -23.29 -16.01 -4.29
CA ASP A 177 -24.29 -16.23 -3.26
C ASP A 177 -23.69 -16.12 -1.85
N ILE A 178 -24.52 -16.28 -0.82
CA ILE A 178 -24.08 -16.17 0.58
C ILE A 178 -22.99 -17.19 0.95
N ASN A 179 -23.04 -18.39 0.37
CA ASN A 179 -22.06 -19.44 0.63
C ASN A 179 -20.70 -19.05 0.05
N ARG A 180 -20.68 -18.50 -1.17
CA ARG A 180 -19.47 -17.95 -1.79
C ARG A 180 -18.92 -16.75 -1.02
N CYS A 181 -19.77 -15.92 -0.42
CA CYS A 181 -19.30 -14.87 0.48
C CYS A 181 -18.64 -15.44 1.75
N PHE A 182 -19.18 -16.50 2.35
CA PHE A 182 -18.51 -17.18 3.48
C PHE A 182 -17.17 -17.82 3.10
N GLU A 183 -17.07 -18.42 1.91
CA GLU A 183 -15.78 -18.87 1.37
C GLU A 183 -14.81 -17.71 1.21
N GLY A 184 -15.26 -16.56 0.68
CA GLY A 184 -14.48 -15.34 0.59
C GLY A 184 -13.98 -14.84 1.94
N LEU A 185 -14.82 -14.90 2.98
CA LEU A 185 -14.43 -14.58 4.35
C LEU A 185 -13.38 -15.55 4.92
N TYR A 186 -13.50 -16.85 4.61
CA TYR A 186 -12.48 -17.83 4.97
C TYR A 186 -11.14 -17.54 4.26
N ASN A 187 -11.19 -17.19 2.98
CA ASN A 187 -10.00 -16.81 2.22
C ASN A 187 -9.36 -15.53 2.76
N LEU A 188 -10.15 -14.54 3.17
CA LEU A 188 -9.66 -13.35 3.85
C LEU A 188 -8.95 -13.71 5.15
N LYS A 189 -9.57 -14.53 6.00
CA LYS A 189 -8.96 -14.99 7.25
C LYS A 189 -7.62 -15.67 6.98
N SER A 190 -7.55 -16.53 5.97
CA SER A 190 -6.31 -17.18 5.55
C SER A 190 -5.27 -16.18 5.04
N PHE A 191 -5.68 -15.18 4.27
CA PHE A 191 -4.82 -14.11 3.75
C PHE A 191 -4.21 -13.23 4.85
N LEU A 192 -4.96 -12.97 5.92
CA LEU A 192 -4.44 -12.24 7.09
C LEU A 192 -3.35 -13.05 7.84
N GLN A 193 -3.34 -14.37 7.70
CA GLN A 193 -2.38 -15.28 8.35
C GLN A 193 -1.16 -15.62 7.49
N HIS A 194 -1.30 -15.64 6.16
CA HIS A 194 -0.36 -16.28 5.24
C HIS A 194 -0.09 -15.47 4.00
#